data_AF-T1BHP7-F1
#
_entry.id   AF-T1BHP7-F1
#
_cell.length_a   1.000
_cell.length_b   1.000
_cell.length_c   1.000
_cell.angle_alpha   90.00
_cell.angle_beta   90.00
_cell.angle_gamma   90.00
#
_symmetry.space_group_name_H-M   'P 1'
#
loop_
_entity.id
_entity.type
_entity.pdbx_description
1 polymer ?
#
loop_
_entity_poly.entity_id
_entity_poly.type
_entity_poly.pdbx_seq_one_letter_code
_entity_poly.pdbx_strand_id
1 'polypeptide(L)'
;MFAGGFGLELDLDRVPQREAGLAPWEIWISESQERMILEVPPKKAPALLELFARRDVPATIVGRVTREPKERLRWHGAVVSEID
;
A
#
# COMPACT_ATOMS: atom_id res chain seq x y z
N MET A 1 3.80 3.21 -13.03
CA MET A 1 3.55 1.97 -13.82
C MET A 1 4.50 0.84 -13.41
N PHE A 2 4.02 -0.37 -13.14
CA PHE A 2 4.90 -1.53 -12.92
C PHE A 2 5.52 -2.01 -14.24
N ALA A 3 6.75 -2.52 -14.18
CA ALA A 3 7.37 -3.22 -15.30
C ALA A 3 6.53 -4.47 -15.65
N GLY A 4 5.66 -4.35 -16.66
CA GLY A 4 4.69 -5.39 -17.02
C GLY A 4 3.33 -4.87 -17.51
N GLY A 5 3.10 -3.56 -17.54
CA GLY A 5 1.84 -2.98 -18.01
C GLY A 5 0.70 -3.09 -16.99
N PHE A 6 1.04 -3.25 -15.72
CA PHE A 6 0.10 -3.25 -14.60
C PHE A 6 0.19 -1.93 -13.84
N GLY A 7 -0.91 -1.58 -13.18
CA GLY A 7 -1.02 -0.45 -12.28
C GLY A 7 -1.15 -0.86 -10.83
N LEU A 8 -1.39 0.13 -9.99
CA LEU A 8 -1.51 0.00 -8.56
C LEU A 8 -2.66 0.87 -8.07
N GLU A 9 -3.52 0.32 -7.23
CA GLU A 9 -4.47 1.10 -6.44
C GLU A 9 -4.13 0.93 -4.96
N LEU A 10 -3.74 2.03 -4.30
CA LEU A 10 -3.43 2.07 -2.88
C LEU A 10 -4.47 2.86 -2.10
N ASP A 11 -4.69 2.43 -0.86
CA ASP A 11 -5.48 3.11 0.15
C ASP A 11 -4.54 3.61 1.25
N LEU A 12 -4.29 4.93 1.25
CA LEU A 12 -3.38 5.57 2.18
C LEU A 12 -3.89 5.49 3.63
N ASP A 13 -5.20 5.32 3.86
CA ASP A 13 -5.81 5.12 5.20
C ASP A 13 -5.29 3.85 5.87
N ARG A 14 -4.77 2.90 5.07
CA ARG A 14 -4.28 1.61 5.55
C ARG A 14 -2.77 1.60 5.81
N VAL A 15 -2.05 2.65 5.44
CA VAL A 15 -0.61 2.75 5.68
C VAL A 15 -0.39 3.07 7.17
N PRO A 16 0.35 2.24 7.93
CA PRO A 16 0.64 2.54 9.33
C PRO A 16 1.45 3.83 9.46
N GLN A 17 1.01 4.75 10.31
CA GLN A 17 1.64 6.05 10.53
C GLN A 17 2.23 6.12 11.94
N ARG A 18 3.40 6.75 12.07
CA ARG A 18 4.00 7.06 13.38
C ARG A 18 3.47 8.37 13.96
N GLU A 19 3.12 9.30 13.09
CA GLU A 19 2.64 10.64 13.41
C GLU A 19 1.20 10.80 12.88
N ALA A 20 0.34 11.46 13.66
CA ALA A 20 -1.02 11.77 13.24
C ALA A 20 -1.08 13.08 12.46
N GLY A 21 -2.07 13.21 11.58
CA GLY A 21 -2.35 14.47 10.87
C GLY A 21 -1.48 14.72 9.63
N LEU A 22 -0.77 13.71 9.15
CA LEU A 22 -0.02 13.78 7.90
C LEU A 22 -0.97 13.98 6.72
N ALA A 23 -0.58 14.86 5.80
CA ALA A 23 -1.24 15.00 4.51
C ALA A 23 -0.98 13.75 3.65
N PRO A 24 -1.88 13.41 2.71
CA PRO A 24 -1.74 12.20 1.88
C PRO A 24 -0.42 12.14 1.09
N TRP A 25 0.11 13.28 0.63
CA TRP A 25 1.39 13.32 -0.06
C TRP A 25 2.56 13.00 0.89
N GLU A 26 2.52 13.44 2.14
CA GLU A 26 3.55 13.14 3.16
C GLU A 26 3.59 11.65 3.48
N ILE A 27 2.43 10.99 3.55
CA ILE A 27 2.32 9.54 3.71
C ILE A 27 2.99 8.82 2.52
N TRP A 28 2.70 9.29 1.31
CA TRP A 28 3.16 8.65 0.08
C TRP A 28 4.66 8.76 -0.15
N ILE A 29 5.23 9.96 0.02
CA ILE A 29 6.65 10.21 -0.26
C ILE A 29 7.55 10.03 0.97
N SER A 30 7.00 9.62 2.11
CA SER A 30 7.76 9.39 3.33
C SER A 30 8.96 8.48 3.06
N GLU A 31 10.14 8.81 3.59
CA GLU A 31 11.35 7.97 3.57
C GLU A 31 11.61 7.30 4.93
N SER A 32 10.54 7.06 5.69
CA SER A 32 10.63 6.35 6.96
C SER A 32 11.33 5.00 6.78
N GLN A 33 12.34 4.75 7.61
CA GLN A 33 13.16 3.55 7.60
C GLN A 33 12.36 2.30 8.00
N GLU A 34 12.91 1.13 7.68
CA GLU A 34 12.39 -0.20 8.08
C GLU A 34 11.00 -0.54 7.51
N ARG A 35 10.75 -0.16 6.24
CA ARG A 35 9.52 -0.51 5.52
C ARG A 35 9.81 -1.41 4.32
N MET A 36 8.89 -2.33 4.05
CA MET A 36 8.95 -3.25 2.91
C MET A 36 7.57 -3.34 2.25
N ILE A 37 7.55 -3.38 0.91
CA ILE A 37 6.35 -3.67 0.12
C ILE A 37 6.47 -5.07 -0.45
N LEU A 38 5.38 -5.85 -0.39
CA LEU A 38 5.31 -7.21 -0.90
C LEU A 38 4.07 -7.37 -1.78
N GLU A 39 4.26 -7.91 -2.99
CA GLU A 39 3.17 -8.36 -3.84
C GLU A 39 2.90 -9.85 -3.58
N VAL A 40 1.63 -10.20 -3.35
CA VAL A 40 1.23 -11.56 -2.97
C VAL A 40 -0.10 -11.90 -3.62
N PRO A 41 -0.28 -13.13 -4.15
CA PRO A 41 -1.59 -13.58 -4.62
C PRO A 41 -2.65 -13.44 -3.51
N PRO A 42 -3.86 -12.91 -3.79
CA PRO A 42 -4.86 -12.61 -2.75
C PRO A 42 -5.19 -13.81 -1.84
N LYS A 43 -5.23 -15.02 -2.43
CA LYS A 43 -5.47 -16.28 -1.69
C LYS A 43 -4.40 -16.64 -0.65
N LYS A 44 -3.19 -16.08 -0.77
CA LYS A 44 -2.06 -16.30 0.15
C LYS A 44 -1.89 -15.18 1.18
N ALA A 45 -2.53 -14.03 0.97
CA ALA A 45 -2.38 -12.87 1.86
C ALA A 45 -2.78 -13.17 3.31
N PRO A 46 -3.89 -13.90 3.61
CA PRO A 46 -4.25 -14.21 4.99
C PRO A 46 -3.19 -15.02 5.73
N ALA A 47 -2.67 -16.08 5.09
CA ALA A 47 -1.65 -16.94 5.68
C ALA A 47 -0.31 -16.18 5.90
N LEU A 48 0.01 -15.24 5.01
CA LEU A 48 1.22 -14.42 5.17
C LEU A 48 1.07 -13.39 6.30
N LEU A 49 -0.10 -12.74 6.43
CA LEU A 49 -0.38 -11.83 7.54
C LEU A 49 -0.31 -12.56 8.88
N GLU A 50 -0.84 -13.78 8.95
CA GLU A 50 -0.74 -14.62 10.15
C GLU A 50 0.73 -14.97 10.48
N LEU A 51 1.55 -15.27 9.47
CA LEU A 51 2.98 -15.50 9.66
C LEU A 51 3.70 -14.28 10.23
N PHE A 52 3.42 -13.08 9.71
CA PHE A 52 3.99 -11.83 10.23
C PHE A 52 3.55 -11.55 11.67
N ALA A 53 2.27 -11.77 11.97
CA ALA A 53 1.74 -11.62 13.32
C ALA A 53 2.44 -12.55 14.33
N ARG A 54 2.68 -13.82 13.98
CA ARG A 54 3.43 -14.78 14.84
C ARG A 54 4.91 -14.40 15.05
N ARG A 55 5.43 -13.43 14.32
CA ARG A 55 6.82 -12.94 14.40
C ARG A 55 6.92 -11.51 14.94
N ASP A 56 5.81 -10.97 15.45
CA ASP A 56 5.71 -9.59 15.92
C ASP A 56 6.15 -8.55 14.87
N VAL A 57 5.90 -8.86 13.59
CA VAL A 57 6.16 -7.94 12.47
C VAL A 57 4.82 -7.33 12.03
N PRO A 58 4.63 -6.00 12.16
CA PRO A 58 3.43 -5.35 11.66
C PRO A 58 3.31 -5.47 10.14
N ALA A 59 2.16 -5.94 9.66
CA ALA A 59 1.87 -6.03 8.24
C ALA A 59 0.39 -5.73 7.99
N THR A 60 0.12 -5.03 6.89
CA THR A 60 -1.25 -4.72 6.45
C THR A 60 -1.29 -4.68 4.94
N ILE A 61 -2.46 -5.02 4.38
CA ILE A 61 -2.70 -4.87 2.95
C ILE A 61 -2.96 -3.38 2.71
N VAL A 62 -2.12 -2.73 1.91
CA VAL A 62 -2.28 -1.30 1.59
C VAL A 62 -2.95 -1.05 0.24
N GLY A 63 -3.13 -2.09 -0.58
CA GLY A 63 -3.73 -1.92 -1.89
C GLY A 63 -3.69 -3.18 -2.75
N ARG A 64 -3.80 -3.01 -4.06
CA ARG A 64 -3.86 -4.08 -5.05
C ARG A 64 -3.24 -3.68 -6.38
N VAL A 65 -2.67 -4.66 -7.08
CA VAL A 65 -2.25 -4.52 -8.47
C VAL A 65 -3.48 -4.50 -9.38
N THR A 66 -3.49 -3.62 -10.37
CA THR A 66 -4.57 -3.44 -11.34
C THR A 66 -4.12 -3.75 -12.76
N ARG A 67 -5.05 -4.12 -13.65
CA ARG A 67 -4.76 -4.33 -15.08
C ARG A 67 -4.55 -3.03 -15.84
N GLU A 68 -5.26 -1.98 -15.43
CA GLU A 68 -5.02 -0.64 -15.96
C GLU A 68 -3.64 -0.19 -15.51
N PRO A 69 -2.77 0.27 -16.42
CA PRO A 69 -1.42 0.67 -16.11
C PRO A 69 -1.40 2.08 -15.52
N LYS A 70 -2.11 2.26 -14.40
CA LYS A 70 -2.27 3.52 -13.69
C LYS A 70 -1.90 3.34 -12.23
N GLU A 71 -1.24 4.34 -11.65
CA GLU A 71 -1.10 4.48 -10.21
C GLU A 71 -2.26 5.33 -9.68
N ARG A 72 -3.04 4.80 -8.74
CA ARG A 72 -4.14 5.49 -8.09
C ARG A 72 -3.95 5.46 -6.58
N LEU A 73 -3.95 6.64 -5.97
CA LEU A 73 -3.91 6.79 -4.50
C LEU A 73 -5.28 7.24 -4.00
N ARG A 74 -5.82 6.52 -3.01
CA ARG A 74 -7.06 6.88 -2.32
C ARG A 74 -6.76 7.32 -0.89
N TRP A 75 -7.49 8.32 -0.42
CA TRP A 75 -7.43 8.84 0.94
C TRP A 75 -8.80 9.35 1.34
N HIS A 76 -9.29 8.91 2.50
CA HIS A 76 -10.61 9.22 3.03
C HIS A 76 -11.74 9.00 2.00
N GLY A 77 -11.63 7.91 1.23
CA GLY A 77 -12.60 7.52 0.20
C GLY A 77 -12.52 8.30 -1.12
N ALA A 78 -11.66 9.33 -1.23
CA ALA A 78 -11.45 10.11 -2.45
C ALA A 78 -10.16 9.70 -3.18
N VAL A 79 -10.11 9.88 -4.50
CA VAL A 79 -8.87 9.76 -5.28
C VAL A 79 -8.08 11.06 -5.14
N VAL A 80 -6.86 10.98 -4.61
CA VAL A 80 -5.99 12.15 -4.37
C VAL A 80 -4.82 12.25 -5.36
N SER A 81 -4.52 11.16 -6.07
CA SER A 81 -3.56 11.14 -7.17
C SER A 81 -3.96 10.04 -8.16
N GLU A 82 -3.87 10.34 -9.46
CA GLU A 82 -3.91 9.35 -10.54
C GLU A 82 -2.85 9.71 -11.58
N ILE A 83 -1.96 8.76 -11.88
CA ILE A 83 -0.85 8.92 -12.82
C ILE A 83 -0.83 7.70 -13.75
N ASP A 84 -0.53 7.94 -15.03
CA ASP A 84 -0.32 6.89 -16.03
C ASP A 84 1.11 6.29 -15.93
#